data_AF-A0AAU2F0M5-F1
#
_entry.id   AF-A0AAU2F0M5-F1
#
_cell.length_a   1.000
_cell.length_b   1.000
_cell.length_c   1.000
_cell.angle_alpha   90.00
_cell.angle_beta   90.00
_cell.angle_gamma   90.00
#
_symmetry.space_group_name_H-M   'P 1'
#
loop_
_entity.id
_entity.type
_entity.pdbx_description
1 polymer ?
#
loop_
_entity_poly.entity_id
_entity_poly.type
_entity_poly.pdbx_seq_one_letter_code
_entity_poly.pdbx_strand_id
1 'polypeptide(L)'
;MPPTTPDFGPRIDDYARYEGQRGCDPAAKPGLLAFRDLVLAAYPGTRSLGIGRECGKPGVSEHKEGRAWDWGVDAHTQGHIADDLIGWLLATDRHGNPHAPARRFGIMYIIWNRRVWQAYRAGAGWTPYTGTSPHTDHVHFSFGWAGARKETSWWTAPGPVPGGPRVSVGVPSVVDHGAGMVLSGVDGSGAVTHRWQNAPGGAWSPWTPLGRPAPGAVGRPWTLVGRYGRLASFVRGNDGALWHTWQSQTGEWAPDWVSLGGRLASDPSVVLSPNGALSVFARDPEGRITHTWQRGAENGHAWQGSWVDMGGAVQGRPTALVGRDGGMVFFVRGRDGSLHHRWQTVTGGPWSEWGPLGGRLASDPAVVLSPNGALSVFARDPEGRITHTWQRGPENGHAWHGSWADMGGAVQGRPTALVGRDGGMVLFARGTDSALHHRWQTGTGGPWSDWTPLHGALTDDPAVVLGPSGDLSVFGRDPQGRVTHTWQRGPQHGHAWHETWVDMEGNLARDPEDSRVGAVVGSR
;
A
#
# COMPACT_ATOMS: atom_id res chain seq x y z
N MET A 1 10.45 -12.87 -2.62
CA MET A 1 9.08 -12.67 -2.09
C MET A 1 8.11 -13.09 -3.17
N PRO A 2 6.92 -13.61 -2.86
CA PRO A 2 6.04 -14.11 -3.90
C PRO A 2 5.56 -12.96 -4.78
N PRO A 3 5.23 -13.22 -6.05
CA PRO A 3 4.74 -12.19 -6.94
C PRO A 3 3.54 -11.45 -6.37
N THR A 4 3.40 -10.17 -6.69
CA THR A 4 2.20 -9.41 -6.31
C THR A 4 1.00 -9.92 -7.12
N THR A 5 -0.07 -10.31 -6.45
CA THR A 5 -1.34 -10.68 -7.11
C THR A 5 -2.02 -9.41 -7.62
N PRO A 6 -2.34 -9.31 -8.93
CA PRO A 6 -3.24 -8.29 -9.45
C PRO A 6 -4.55 -8.22 -8.68
N ASP A 7 -5.16 -7.04 -8.65
CA ASP A 7 -6.41 -6.83 -7.95
C ASP A 7 -7.62 -7.39 -8.70
N PHE A 8 -7.86 -8.70 -8.56
CA PHE A 8 -8.98 -9.35 -9.23
C PHE A 8 -10.31 -9.10 -8.52
N GLY A 9 -11.38 -9.00 -9.30
CA GLY A 9 -12.76 -9.02 -8.79
C GLY A 9 -13.16 -10.40 -8.22
N PRO A 10 -14.39 -10.52 -7.66
CA PRO A 10 -14.84 -11.72 -6.96
C PRO A 10 -14.97 -12.96 -7.85
N ARG A 11 -15.08 -12.75 -9.18
CA ARG A 11 -15.08 -13.84 -10.16
C ARG A 11 -13.72 -14.55 -10.18
N ILE A 12 -13.76 -15.87 -10.17
CA ILE A 12 -12.58 -16.75 -10.12
C ILE A 12 -12.69 -17.82 -11.22
N ASP A 13 -11.56 -18.17 -11.82
CA ASP A 13 -11.49 -19.30 -12.76
C ASP A 13 -11.81 -20.62 -12.03
N ASP A 14 -12.46 -21.57 -12.68
CA ASP A 14 -12.61 -22.92 -12.13
C ASP A 14 -11.24 -23.58 -11.90
N TYR A 15 -11.22 -24.62 -11.06
CA TYR A 15 -10.02 -25.45 -10.95
C TYR A 15 -9.69 -26.08 -12.29
N ALA A 16 -8.41 -26.00 -12.69
CA ALA A 16 -7.93 -26.67 -13.88
C ALA A 16 -8.20 -28.18 -13.78
N ARG A 17 -8.82 -28.74 -14.83
CA ARG A 17 -9.07 -30.17 -14.97
C ARG A 17 -7.78 -30.91 -15.28
N TYR A 18 -7.75 -32.22 -15.05
CA TYR A 18 -6.64 -33.03 -15.52
C TYR A 18 -6.64 -33.11 -17.05
N GLU A 19 -5.59 -32.59 -17.66
CA GLU A 19 -5.32 -32.60 -19.08
C GLU A 19 -3.93 -33.21 -19.27
N GLY A 20 -3.87 -34.54 -19.46
CA GLY A 20 -2.62 -35.22 -19.77
C GLY A 20 -2.10 -34.86 -21.17
N GLN A 21 -0.81 -35.10 -21.42
CA GLN A 21 -0.19 -34.91 -22.74
C GLN A 21 -0.99 -35.61 -23.86
N ARG A 22 -1.28 -34.91 -24.96
CA ARG A 22 -1.96 -35.43 -26.16
C ARG A 22 -1.14 -35.28 -27.43
N GLY A 23 -0.18 -34.36 -27.46
CA GLY A 23 0.69 -34.11 -28.60
C GLY A 23 2.14 -33.89 -28.19
N CYS A 24 2.95 -33.42 -29.14
CA CYS A 24 4.28 -32.91 -28.84
C CYS A 24 4.51 -31.58 -29.56
N ASP A 25 4.66 -30.53 -28.77
CA ASP A 25 5.08 -29.20 -29.16
C ASP A 25 5.84 -28.60 -27.97
N PRO A 26 7.16 -28.88 -27.86
CA PRO A 26 7.95 -28.53 -26.68
C PRO A 26 8.26 -27.04 -26.58
N ALA A 27 7.82 -26.23 -27.56
CA ALA A 27 7.96 -24.78 -27.48
C ALA A 27 7.21 -24.24 -26.26
N ALA A 28 7.90 -23.43 -25.46
CA ALA A 28 7.34 -22.90 -24.23
C ALA A 28 6.09 -22.07 -24.50
N LYS A 29 4.99 -22.40 -23.82
CA LYS A 29 3.71 -21.74 -24.02
C LYS A 29 3.70 -20.37 -23.31
N PRO A 30 3.02 -19.35 -23.86
CA PRO A 30 3.19 -17.97 -23.44
C PRO A 30 2.81 -17.72 -21.97
N GLY A 31 1.80 -18.40 -21.44
CA GLY A 31 1.43 -18.29 -20.03
C GLY A 31 2.49 -18.87 -19.09
N LEU A 32 3.10 -20.00 -19.48
CA LEU A 32 4.17 -20.62 -18.70
C LEU A 32 5.45 -19.79 -18.74
N LEU A 33 5.81 -19.22 -19.90
CA LEU A 33 6.93 -18.27 -20.01
C LEU A 33 6.75 -17.08 -19.08
N ALA A 34 5.57 -16.45 -19.12
CA ALA A 34 5.27 -15.30 -18.29
C ALA A 34 5.26 -15.66 -16.79
N PHE A 35 4.76 -16.84 -16.42
CA PHE A 35 4.81 -17.33 -15.05
C PHE A 35 6.25 -17.59 -14.58
N ARG A 36 7.07 -18.27 -15.40
CA ARG A 36 8.51 -18.46 -15.11
C ARG A 36 9.19 -17.12 -14.86
N ASP A 37 9.00 -16.17 -15.77
CA ASP A 37 9.69 -14.87 -15.69
C ASP A 37 9.27 -14.09 -14.44
N LEU A 38 7.97 -14.15 -14.12
CA LEU A 38 7.43 -13.59 -12.88
C LEU A 38 8.06 -14.21 -11.63
N VAL A 39 8.18 -15.55 -11.59
CA VAL A 39 8.78 -16.27 -10.45
C VAL A 39 10.28 -15.99 -10.35
N LEU A 40 11.02 -16.01 -11.45
CA LEU A 40 12.46 -15.73 -11.43
C LEU A 40 12.78 -14.28 -11.07
N ALA A 41 11.91 -13.33 -11.44
CA ALA A 41 12.02 -11.95 -10.99
C ALA A 41 11.73 -11.80 -9.48
N ALA A 42 10.76 -12.56 -8.96
CA ALA A 42 10.36 -12.58 -7.56
C ALA A 42 11.39 -13.25 -6.62
N TYR A 43 12.17 -14.20 -7.16
CA TYR A 43 13.15 -15.00 -6.42
C TYR A 43 14.52 -15.01 -7.10
N PRO A 44 15.22 -13.85 -7.10
CA PRO A 44 16.57 -13.75 -7.63
C PRO A 44 17.51 -14.69 -6.87
N GLY A 45 18.32 -15.47 -7.60
CA GLY A 45 19.18 -16.52 -7.03
C GLY A 45 18.63 -17.95 -7.16
N THR A 46 17.41 -18.10 -7.65
CA THR A 46 16.87 -19.38 -8.13
C THR A 46 17.11 -19.53 -9.64
N ARG A 47 16.82 -20.72 -10.20
CA ARG A 47 17.09 -21.00 -11.61
C ARG A 47 15.93 -21.71 -12.29
N SER A 48 15.84 -21.57 -13.61
CA SER A 48 14.98 -22.43 -14.43
C SER A 48 15.74 -23.71 -14.78
N LEU A 49 15.15 -24.88 -14.53
CA LEU A 49 15.70 -26.17 -14.97
C LEU A 49 15.12 -26.65 -16.31
N GLY A 50 14.09 -25.96 -16.83
CA GLY A 50 13.63 -26.16 -18.20
C GLY A 50 12.11 -26.23 -18.33
N ILE A 51 11.64 -25.90 -19.53
CA ILE A 51 10.22 -25.96 -19.91
C ILE A 51 9.98 -27.10 -20.91
N GLY A 52 10.71 -27.09 -22.02
CA GLY A 52 10.53 -28.07 -23.09
C GLY A 52 11.30 -29.37 -22.85
N ARG A 53 10.72 -30.50 -23.24
CA ARG A 53 11.43 -31.80 -23.37
C ARG A 53 11.22 -32.38 -24.76
N GLU A 54 12.27 -32.95 -25.34
CA GLU A 54 12.24 -33.57 -26.66
C GLU A 54 11.16 -34.66 -26.79
N CYS A 55 10.49 -34.71 -27.95
CA CYS A 55 9.38 -35.62 -28.22
C CYS A 55 9.76 -37.10 -28.10
N GLY A 56 10.98 -37.46 -28.53
CA GLY A 56 11.48 -38.83 -28.57
C GLY A 56 11.85 -39.43 -27.21
N LYS A 57 11.85 -38.64 -26.13
CA LYS A 57 12.12 -39.17 -24.78
C LYS A 57 10.96 -40.04 -24.30
N PRO A 58 11.18 -41.19 -23.65
CA PRO A 58 10.09 -42.02 -23.13
C PRO A 58 9.29 -41.32 -22.01
N GLY A 59 8.05 -41.74 -21.82
CA GLY A 59 7.15 -41.24 -20.76
C GLY A 59 6.20 -40.11 -21.21
N VAL A 60 5.09 -39.98 -20.49
CA VAL A 60 4.09 -38.92 -20.67
C VAL A 60 4.50 -37.72 -19.83
N SER A 61 4.55 -36.52 -20.41
CA SER A 61 4.94 -35.32 -19.68
C SER A 61 4.48 -34.04 -20.37
N GLU A 62 3.95 -33.11 -19.58
CA GLU A 62 3.56 -31.78 -20.02
C GLU A 62 4.75 -30.89 -20.47
N HIS A 63 5.99 -31.27 -20.16
CA HIS A 63 7.18 -30.65 -20.75
C HIS A 63 7.26 -30.84 -22.27
N LYS A 64 6.69 -31.94 -22.81
CA LYS A 64 6.62 -32.17 -24.26
C LYS A 64 5.61 -31.27 -24.97
N GLU A 65 4.78 -30.56 -24.22
CA GLU A 65 3.81 -29.59 -24.74
C GLU A 65 4.17 -28.15 -24.32
N GLY A 66 5.35 -27.95 -23.70
CA GLY A 66 5.84 -26.64 -23.27
C GLY A 66 4.98 -25.96 -22.22
N ARG A 67 4.18 -26.73 -21.47
CA ARG A 67 3.25 -26.26 -20.43
C ARG A 67 3.56 -26.79 -19.03
N ALA A 68 4.76 -27.37 -18.85
CA ALA A 68 5.33 -27.62 -17.54
C ALA A 68 6.69 -26.96 -17.38
N TRP A 69 7.04 -26.60 -16.15
CA TRP A 69 8.28 -25.93 -15.80
C TRP A 69 8.85 -26.47 -14.50
N ASP A 70 10.15 -26.77 -14.53
CA ASP A 70 10.92 -27.14 -13.35
C ASP A 70 11.67 -25.90 -12.82
N TRP A 71 11.25 -25.43 -11.65
CA TRP A 71 11.88 -24.31 -10.94
C TRP A 71 12.91 -24.85 -9.95
N GLY A 72 14.19 -24.56 -10.21
CA GLY A 72 15.32 -25.06 -9.43
C GLY A 72 15.45 -24.37 -8.08
N VAL A 73 15.04 -25.09 -7.04
CA VAL A 73 15.15 -24.75 -5.62
C VAL A 73 15.36 -26.04 -4.83
N ASP A 74 16.35 -26.06 -3.94
CA ASP A 74 16.69 -27.25 -3.16
C ASP A 74 15.87 -27.32 -1.85
N ALA A 75 15.25 -28.46 -1.57
CA ALA A 75 14.33 -28.63 -0.44
C ALA A 75 15.03 -28.56 0.92
N HIS A 76 16.33 -28.87 0.98
CA HIS A 76 17.09 -28.88 2.22
C HIS A 76 17.66 -27.51 2.57
N THR A 77 18.03 -26.72 1.55
CA THR A 77 18.71 -25.43 1.73
C THR A 77 17.83 -24.23 1.38
N GLN A 78 16.87 -24.40 0.46
CA GLN A 78 15.99 -23.36 -0.07
C GLN A 78 14.50 -23.68 0.12
N GLY A 79 14.16 -24.63 0.99
CA GLY A 79 12.77 -25.06 1.22
C GLY A 79 11.81 -23.92 1.55
N HIS A 80 12.26 -22.95 2.34
CA HIS A 80 11.51 -21.74 2.67
C HIS A 80 11.14 -20.87 1.45
N ILE A 81 11.95 -20.87 0.39
CA ILE A 81 11.68 -20.14 -0.86
C ILE A 81 10.54 -20.83 -1.63
N ALA A 82 10.58 -22.16 -1.69
CA ALA A 82 9.53 -22.94 -2.31
C ALA A 82 8.20 -22.81 -1.55
N ASP A 83 8.24 -22.91 -0.22
CA ASP A 83 7.07 -22.80 0.64
C ASP A 83 6.42 -21.40 0.56
N ASP A 84 7.21 -20.34 0.39
CA ASP A 84 6.74 -18.96 0.20
C ASP A 84 5.92 -18.81 -1.10
N LEU A 85 6.45 -19.26 -2.24
CA LEU A 85 5.72 -19.20 -3.52
C LEU A 85 4.49 -20.12 -3.51
N ILE A 86 4.65 -21.35 -3.02
CA ILE A 86 3.56 -22.34 -2.98
C ILE A 86 2.45 -21.87 -2.04
N GLY A 87 2.80 -21.32 -0.88
CA GLY A 87 1.84 -20.76 0.07
C GLY A 87 1.04 -19.62 -0.56
N TRP A 88 1.70 -18.74 -1.31
CA TRP A 88 1.02 -17.70 -2.08
C TRP A 88 0.11 -18.27 -3.18
N LEU A 89 0.59 -19.23 -3.97
CA LEU A 89 -0.19 -19.87 -5.03
C LEU A 89 -1.48 -20.53 -4.51
N LEU A 90 -1.39 -21.12 -3.32
CA LEU A 90 -2.47 -21.87 -2.68
C LEU A 90 -3.31 -21.02 -1.73
N ALA A 91 -3.04 -19.72 -1.61
CA ALA A 91 -3.77 -18.83 -0.73
C ALA A 91 -5.24 -18.64 -1.17
N THR A 92 -6.10 -18.42 -0.18
CA THR A 92 -7.47 -17.94 -0.41
C THR A 92 -7.42 -16.44 -0.70
N ASP A 93 -8.09 -15.97 -1.77
CA ASP A 93 -8.16 -14.53 -2.04
C ASP A 93 -9.11 -13.79 -1.09
N ARG A 94 -9.08 -12.46 -1.17
CA ARG A 94 -9.93 -11.56 -0.36
C ARG A 94 -11.45 -11.76 -0.57
N HIS A 95 -11.85 -12.48 -1.61
CA HIS A 95 -13.26 -12.78 -1.91
C HIS A 95 -13.67 -14.18 -1.41
N GLY A 96 -12.79 -14.85 -0.65
CA GLY A 96 -13.03 -16.18 -0.11
C GLY A 96 -12.79 -17.30 -1.11
N ASN A 97 -12.17 -17.03 -2.26
CA ASN A 97 -11.88 -18.07 -3.24
C ASN A 97 -10.62 -18.86 -2.85
N PRO A 98 -10.71 -20.16 -2.52
CA PRO A 98 -9.54 -20.96 -2.16
C PRO A 98 -8.62 -21.19 -3.38
N HIS A 99 -7.32 -21.29 -3.11
CA HIS A 99 -6.26 -21.53 -4.10
C HIS A 99 -6.30 -20.54 -5.28
N ALA A 100 -6.63 -19.28 -4.99
CA ALA A 100 -7.01 -18.32 -6.00
C ALA A 100 -5.89 -18.04 -7.01
N PRO A 101 -4.63 -17.74 -6.63
CA PRO A 101 -3.60 -17.51 -7.64
C PRO A 101 -3.33 -18.74 -8.51
N ALA A 102 -3.29 -19.96 -7.93
CA ALA A 102 -3.14 -21.19 -8.70
C ALA A 102 -4.26 -21.39 -9.74
N ARG A 103 -5.52 -21.11 -9.37
CA ARG A 103 -6.67 -21.14 -10.29
C ARG A 103 -6.53 -20.08 -11.39
N ARG A 104 -6.17 -18.86 -11.02
CA ARG A 104 -6.03 -17.73 -11.96
C ARG A 104 -4.89 -17.90 -12.94
N PHE A 105 -3.77 -18.54 -12.55
CA PHE A 105 -2.72 -18.91 -13.50
C PHE A 105 -3.10 -20.08 -14.41
N GLY A 106 -4.07 -20.89 -14.00
CA GLY A 106 -4.42 -22.14 -14.66
C GLY A 106 -3.44 -23.29 -14.33
N ILE A 107 -2.94 -23.33 -13.10
CA ILE A 107 -2.07 -24.43 -12.63
C ILE A 107 -2.92 -25.68 -12.41
N MET A 108 -2.51 -26.78 -13.04
CA MET A 108 -3.15 -28.09 -12.97
C MET A 108 -2.64 -28.93 -11.80
N TYR A 109 -1.33 -28.96 -11.59
CA TYR A 109 -0.72 -29.59 -10.41
C TYR A 109 0.66 -29.00 -10.09
N ILE A 110 1.07 -29.16 -8.83
CA ILE A 110 2.38 -28.77 -8.30
C ILE A 110 2.98 -30.00 -7.61
N ILE A 111 4.23 -30.34 -7.92
CA ILE A 111 4.98 -31.40 -7.22
C ILE A 111 6.16 -30.76 -6.50
N TRP A 112 6.26 -31.04 -5.20
CA TRP A 112 7.34 -30.53 -4.37
C TRP A 112 7.64 -31.48 -3.22
N ASN A 113 8.92 -31.83 -3.05
CA ASN A 113 9.44 -32.61 -1.93
C ASN A 113 8.59 -33.86 -1.61
N ARG A 114 8.48 -34.77 -2.59
CA ARG A 114 7.69 -36.01 -2.54
C ARG A 114 6.19 -35.83 -2.24
N ARG A 115 5.62 -34.67 -2.51
CA ARG A 115 4.19 -34.39 -2.38
C ARG A 115 3.66 -33.79 -3.67
N VAL A 116 2.37 -33.98 -3.93
CA VAL A 116 1.66 -33.38 -5.07
C VAL A 116 0.37 -32.72 -4.61
N TRP A 117 0.13 -31.49 -5.07
CA TRP A 117 -1.13 -30.79 -4.99
C TRP A 117 -1.76 -30.77 -6.38
N GLN A 118 -3.07 -31.06 -6.47
CA GLN A 118 -3.77 -31.25 -7.73
C GLN A 118 -5.03 -30.38 -7.76
N ALA A 119 -5.14 -29.45 -8.70
CA ALA A 119 -6.29 -28.54 -8.81
C ALA A 119 -7.61 -29.32 -8.95
N TYR A 120 -7.62 -30.36 -9.79
CA TYR A 120 -8.76 -31.26 -10.02
C TYR A 120 -9.09 -32.19 -8.84
N ARG A 121 -8.32 -32.14 -7.74
CA ARG A 121 -8.59 -32.82 -6.47
C ARG A 121 -8.27 -31.92 -5.27
N ALA A 122 -8.47 -30.61 -5.41
CA ALA A 122 -7.98 -29.62 -4.44
C ALA A 122 -8.45 -29.88 -2.99
N GLY A 123 -9.64 -30.47 -2.79
CA GLY A 123 -10.14 -30.84 -1.46
C GLY A 123 -9.33 -31.92 -0.74
N ALA A 124 -8.48 -32.68 -1.44
CA ALA A 124 -7.55 -33.64 -0.85
C ALA A 124 -6.27 -33.00 -0.30
N GLY A 125 -6.02 -31.72 -0.60
CA GLY A 125 -4.80 -31.02 -0.23
C GLY A 125 -3.53 -31.63 -0.85
N TRP A 126 -2.42 -31.57 -0.13
CA TRP A 126 -1.17 -32.22 -0.51
C TRP A 126 -1.24 -33.72 -0.25
N THR A 127 -0.95 -34.53 -1.27
CA THR A 127 -0.92 -36.00 -1.17
C THR A 127 0.49 -36.54 -1.45
N PRO A 128 0.84 -37.77 -1.01
CA PRO A 128 2.12 -38.37 -1.30
C PRO A 128 2.38 -38.53 -2.81
N TYR A 129 3.58 -38.18 -3.27
CA TYR A 129 4.05 -38.39 -4.63
C TYR A 129 5.07 -39.53 -4.70
N THR A 130 4.78 -40.53 -5.53
CA THR A 130 5.56 -41.77 -5.66
C THR A 130 6.36 -41.88 -6.95
N GLY A 131 6.38 -40.82 -7.77
CA GLY A 131 7.16 -40.82 -9.01
C GLY A 131 8.67 -40.92 -8.79
N THR A 132 9.38 -41.28 -9.85
CA THR A 132 10.83 -41.56 -9.83
C THR A 132 11.67 -40.37 -9.40
N SER A 133 11.34 -39.15 -9.88
CA SER A 133 11.96 -37.91 -9.39
C SER A 133 11.33 -37.52 -8.05
N PRO A 134 12.09 -37.39 -6.96
CA PRO A 134 11.55 -36.99 -5.66
C PRO A 134 11.17 -35.51 -5.59
N HIS A 135 11.57 -34.68 -6.57
CA HIS A 135 11.37 -33.23 -6.58
C HIS A 135 11.91 -32.55 -5.30
N THR A 136 13.09 -32.98 -4.86
CA THR A 136 13.81 -32.40 -3.70
C THR A 136 14.79 -31.31 -4.11
N ASP A 137 15.07 -31.17 -5.41
CA ASP A 137 16.00 -30.18 -5.99
C ASP A 137 15.29 -29.18 -6.93
N HIS A 138 13.96 -29.31 -7.08
CA HIS A 138 13.11 -28.39 -7.83
C HIS A 138 11.62 -28.53 -7.50
N VAL A 139 10.86 -27.46 -7.71
CA VAL A 139 9.40 -27.48 -7.76
C VAL A 139 8.97 -27.68 -9.22
N HIS A 140 8.10 -28.66 -9.46
CA HIS A 140 7.51 -28.87 -10.77
C HIS A 140 6.11 -28.26 -10.85
N PHE A 141 5.89 -27.38 -11.82
CA PHE A 141 4.60 -26.79 -12.14
C PHE A 141 4.08 -27.34 -13.46
N SER A 142 2.82 -27.73 -13.50
CA SER A 142 2.14 -28.13 -14.73
C SER A 142 0.87 -27.32 -14.92
N PHE A 143 0.70 -26.73 -16.10
CA PHE A 143 -0.43 -25.85 -16.45
C PHE A 143 -1.46 -26.60 -17.29
N GLY A 144 -2.73 -26.29 -17.06
CA GLY A 144 -3.80 -26.60 -18.02
C GLY A 144 -3.70 -25.72 -19.27
N TRP A 145 -4.45 -26.04 -20.32
CA TRP A 145 -4.34 -25.33 -21.60
C TRP A 145 -4.71 -23.85 -21.51
N ALA A 146 -5.76 -23.52 -20.75
CA ALA A 146 -6.20 -22.13 -20.56
C ALA A 146 -5.10 -21.27 -19.91
N GLY A 147 -4.43 -21.81 -18.88
CA GLY A 147 -3.30 -21.14 -18.24
C GLY A 147 -2.11 -20.99 -19.18
N ALA A 148 -1.74 -22.08 -19.87
CA ALA A 148 -0.62 -22.10 -20.81
C ALA A 148 -0.78 -21.11 -21.97
N ARG A 149 -2.02 -20.83 -22.41
CA ARG A 149 -2.35 -19.94 -23.54
C ARG A 149 -2.69 -18.51 -23.15
N LYS A 150 -2.62 -18.16 -21.87
CA LYS A 150 -3.03 -16.84 -21.35
C LYS A 150 -4.53 -16.54 -21.48
N GLU A 151 -5.38 -17.53 -21.23
CA GLU A 151 -6.84 -17.41 -21.36
C GLU A 151 -7.56 -17.21 -20.01
N THR A 152 -6.92 -17.58 -18.90
CA THR A 152 -7.48 -17.42 -17.54
C THR A 152 -7.48 -15.96 -17.08
N SER A 153 -8.23 -15.68 -16.01
CA SER A 153 -8.41 -14.30 -15.53
C SER A 153 -7.11 -13.59 -15.14
N TRP A 154 -6.04 -14.32 -14.79
CA TRP A 154 -4.73 -13.71 -14.57
C TRP A 154 -4.22 -12.91 -15.78
N TRP A 155 -4.55 -13.38 -16.97
CA TRP A 155 -4.00 -12.86 -18.21
C TRP A 155 -4.97 -11.98 -18.98
N THR A 156 -6.27 -12.22 -18.81
CA THR A 156 -7.34 -11.61 -19.62
C THR A 156 -8.14 -10.54 -18.89
N ALA A 157 -8.04 -10.46 -17.56
CA ALA A 157 -8.63 -9.34 -16.84
C ALA A 157 -7.92 -8.04 -17.25
N PRO A 158 -8.66 -6.92 -17.50
CA PRO A 158 -8.04 -5.62 -17.69
C PRO A 158 -7.11 -5.35 -16.49
N GLY A 159 -5.86 -5.00 -16.80
CA GLY A 159 -4.76 -5.05 -15.85
C GLY A 159 -5.03 -4.32 -14.52
N PRO A 160 -4.38 -4.74 -13.43
CA PRO A 160 -4.58 -4.14 -12.12
C PRO A 160 -4.11 -2.69 -12.08
N VAL A 161 -4.95 -1.85 -11.47
CA VAL A 161 -4.56 -0.57 -10.87
C VAL A 161 -3.68 -0.86 -9.64
N PRO A 162 -2.48 -0.29 -9.50
CA PRO A 162 -1.67 -0.44 -8.30
C PRO A 162 -2.24 0.39 -7.15
N GLY A 163 -2.58 -0.27 -6.05
CA GLY A 163 -3.00 0.37 -4.81
C GLY A 163 -2.45 -0.35 -3.59
N GLY A 164 -1.18 -0.09 -3.24
CA GLY A 164 -0.80 -0.19 -1.83
C GLY A 164 -1.74 0.72 -1.01
N PRO A 165 -1.99 0.42 0.27
CA PRO A 165 -2.86 1.23 1.11
C PRO A 165 -2.44 2.69 1.03
N ARG A 166 -3.32 3.53 0.48
CA ARG A 166 -3.09 4.98 0.40
C ARG A 166 -3.75 5.61 1.60
N VAL A 167 -2.92 5.92 2.59
CA VAL A 167 -3.30 6.77 3.70
C VAL A 167 -3.22 8.20 3.21
N SER A 168 -4.37 8.87 3.13
CA SER A 168 -4.38 10.32 3.01
C SER A 168 -4.11 10.95 4.36
N VAL A 169 -3.23 11.95 4.37
CA VAL A 169 -2.91 12.72 5.56
C VAL A 169 -3.79 13.98 5.55
N GLY A 170 -4.64 14.11 6.58
CA GLY A 170 -5.63 15.18 6.80
C GLY A 170 -6.61 14.68 7.87
N VAL A 171 -7.36 15.53 8.56
CA VAL A 171 -8.42 15.08 9.50
C VAL A 171 -9.39 14.10 8.81
N PRO A 172 -10.16 13.27 9.54
CA PRO A 172 -9.86 11.85 9.87
C PRO A 172 -8.94 11.07 8.91
N SER A 173 -8.20 10.08 9.39
CA SER A 173 -7.53 9.14 8.48
C SER A 173 -8.54 8.22 7.82
N VAL A 174 -8.37 8.02 6.51
CA VAL A 174 -9.18 7.10 5.72
C VAL A 174 -8.29 6.06 5.06
N VAL A 175 -8.75 4.81 5.08
CA VAL A 175 -8.11 3.70 4.37
C VAL A 175 -9.17 2.83 3.73
N ASP A 176 -8.92 2.38 2.50
CA ASP A 176 -9.67 1.29 1.89
C ASP A 176 -9.14 -0.05 2.42
N HIS A 177 -10.02 -0.87 2.97
CA HIS A 177 -9.69 -2.21 3.47
C HIS A 177 -10.10 -3.33 2.49
N GLY A 178 -10.53 -2.97 1.29
CA GLY A 178 -10.89 -3.88 0.20
C GLY A 178 -12.36 -4.30 0.21
N ALA A 179 -12.99 -4.40 1.39
CA ALA A 179 -14.44 -4.57 1.51
C ALA A 179 -15.18 -3.24 1.76
N GLY A 180 -14.46 -2.12 1.83
CA GLY A 180 -15.03 -0.80 2.07
C GLY A 180 -14.00 0.16 2.66
N MET A 181 -14.45 1.34 3.06
CA MET A 181 -13.59 2.34 3.68
C MET A 181 -13.68 2.27 5.20
N VAL A 182 -12.57 2.54 5.90
CA VAL A 182 -12.54 2.85 7.34
C VAL A 182 -12.07 4.29 7.51
N LEU A 183 -12.82 5.05 8.30
CA LEU A 183 -12.53 6.41 8.71
C LEU A 183 -12.23 6.43 10.20
N SER A 184 -11.14 7.05 10.63
CA SER A 184 -10.76 7.14 12.05
C SER A 184 -10.28 8.53 12.45
N GLY A 185 -10.57 8.93 13.68
CA GLY A 185 -10.18 10.22 14.23
C GLY A 185 -10.11 10.20 15.76
N VAL A 186 -9.57 11.27 16.33
CA VAL A 186 -9.54 11.47 17.79
C VAL A 186 -10.68 12.40 18.17
N ASP A 187 -11.43 12.07 19.22
CA ASP A 187 -12.50 12.92 19.75
C ASP A 187 -11.98 13.88 20.84
N GLY A 188 -12.83 14.78 21.33
CA GLY A 188 -12.48 15.76 22.36
C GLY A 188 -12.07 15.16 23.71
N SER A 189 -12.32 13.87 23.95
CA SER A 189 -11.86 13.16 25.16
C SER A 189 -10.44 12.60 25.00
N GLY A 190 -9.90 12.58 23.79
CA GLY A 190 -8.66 11.89 23.45
C GLY A 190 -8.86 10.39 23.21
N ALA A 191 -10.09 9.93 22.96
CA ALA A 191 -10.34 8.58 22.47
C ALA A 191 -10.19 8.54 20.96
N VAL A 192 -9.74 7.40 20.42
CA VAL A 192 -9.76 7.16 18.98
C VAL A 192 -11.11 6.52 18.67
N THR A 193 -11.82 7.05 17.68
CA THR A 193 -13.09 6.53 17.18
C THR A 193 -12.97 6.23 15.70
N HIS A 194 -13.74 5.26 15.23
CA HIS A 194 -13.78 4.91 13.82
C HIS A 194 -15.21 4.61 13.33
N ARG A 195 -15.38 4.64 12.03
CA ARG A 195 -16.55 4.11 11.33
C ARG A 195 -16.14 3.49 10.02
N TRP A 196 -16.93 2.55 9.53
CA TRP A 196 -16.54 1.78 8.34
C TRP A 196 -17.73 1.43 7.46
N GLN A 197 -17.42 1.02 6.24
CA GLN A 197 -18.35 0.33 5.34
C GLN A 197 -18.04 -1.17 5.31
N ASN A 198 -19.09 -1.99 5.23
CA ASN A 198 -18.98 -3.44 5.05
C ASN A 198 -19.03 -3.88 3.57
N ALA A 199 -19.37 -2.94 2.68
CA ALA A 199 -19.37 -3.14 1.24
C ALA A 199 -19.00 -1.83 0.55
N PRO A 200 -18.33 -1.86 -0.63
CA PRO A 200 -18.09 -0.67 -1.44
C PRO A 200 -19.38 0.12 -1.71
N GLY A 201 -19.38 1.41 -1.36
CA GLY A 201 -20.56 2.27 -1.54
C GLY A 201 -21.76 1.93 -0.63
N GLY A 202 -21.58 1.01 0.33
CA GLY A 202 -22.62 0.64 1.29
C GLY A 202 -22.83 1.67 2.40
N ALA A 203 -23.80 1.39 3.26
CA ALA A 203 -24.07 2.20 4.44
C ALA A 203 -22.86 2.21 5.38
N TRP A 204 -22.65 3.36 6.02
CA TRP A 204 -21.61 3.52 7.04
C TRP A 204 -22.12 3.06 8.40
N SER A 205 -21.25 2.40 9.16
CA SER A 205 -21.51 2.11 10.58
C SER A 205 -21.66 3.40 11.40
N PRO A 206 -22.28 3.34 12.58
CA PRO A 206 -22.14 4.38 13.60
C PRO A 206 -20.68 4.58 14.00
N TRP A 207 -20.37 5.77 14.52
CA TRP A 207 -19.09 6.03 15.16
C TRP A 207 -18.92 5.11 16.37
N THR A 208 -17.83 4.34 16.36
CA THR A 208 -17.53 3.32 17.38
C THR A 208 -16.17 3.62 18.01
N PRO A 209 -16.05 3.62 19.34
CA PRO A 209 -14.75 3.79 19.99
C PRO A 209 -13.79 2.63 19.67
N LEU A 210 -12.56 2.97 19.28
CA LEU A 210 -11.40 2.07 19.26
C LEU A 210 -10.67 2.03 20.62
N GLY A 211 -11.23 2.71 21.62
CA GLY A 211 -10.61 2.91 22.92
C GLY A 211 -9.75 4.17 22.99
N ARG A 212 -9.10 4.35 24.13
CA ARG A 212 -8.33 5.55 24.47
C ARG A 212 -6.98 5.12 25.08
N PRO A 213 -5.83 5.53 24.49
CA PRO A 213 -4.55 5.42 25.17
C PRO A 213 -4.62 6.06 26.55
N ALA A 214 -3.95 5.50 27.57
CA ALA A 214 -3.97 6.01 28.93
C ALA A 214 -3.73 7.54 29.07
N PRO A 215 -2.74 8.16 28.38
CA PRO A 215 -2.54 9.62 28.43
C PRO A 215 -3.58 10.42 27.62
N GLY A 216 -4.46 9.76 26.89
CA GLY A 216 -5.28 10.35 25.83
C GLY A 216 -4.50 10.55 24.53
N ALA A 217 -5.13 10.23 23.41
CA ALA A 217 -4.60 10.47 22.07
C ALA A 217 -4.67 11.96 21.71
N VAL A 218 -3.71 12.41 20.89
CA VAL A 218 -3.64 13.78 20.37
C VAL A 218 -3.10 13.79 18.94
N GLY A 219 -3.71 14.63 18.09
CA GLY A 219 -3.37 14.69 16.67
C GLY A 219 -4.06 13.60 15.86
N ARG A 220 -3.48 13.28 14.70
CA ARG A 220 -4.13 12.38 13.72
C ARG A 220 -3.73 10.93 13.94
N PRO A 221 -4.69 9.99 14.06
CA PRO A 221 -4.37 8.59 14.04
C PRO A 221 -4.00 8.17 12.60
N TRP A 222 -2.98 7.35 12.44
CA TRP A 222 -2.58 6.74 11.18
C TRP A 222 -3.08 5.30 11.13
N THR A 223 -4.19 5.08 10.42
CA THR A 223 -4.78 3.75 10.24
C THR A 223 -4.43 3.21 8.86
N LEU A 224 -3.94 1.97 8.80
CA LEU A 224 -3.56 1.32 7.56
C LEU A 224 -3.88 -0.17 7.56
N VAL A 225 -3.89 -0.78 6.37
CA VAL A 225 -4.01 -2.24 6.21
C VAL A 225 -2.61 -2.87 6.29
N GLY A 226 -2.39 -3.70 7.30
CA GLY A 226 -1.17 -4.48 7.49
C GLY A 226 -1.09 -5.71 6.58
N ARG A 227 0.03 -6.43 6.68
CA ARG A 227 0.41 -7.62 5.88
C ARG A 227 -0.70 -8.66 5.65
N TYR A 228 -1.60 -8.84 6.61
CA TYR A 228 -2.62 -9.89 6.58
C TYR A 228 -4.04 -9.38 6.26
N GLY A 229 -4.15 -8.19 5.67
CA GLY A 229 -5.46 -7.57 5.44
C GLY A 229 -6.16 -7.18 6.76
N ARG A 230 -5.38 -6.93 7.82
CA ARG A 230 -5.86 -6.52 9.14
C ARG A 230 -5.46 -5.08 9.39
N LEU A 231 -6.34 -4.32 10.03
CA LEU A 231 -6.06 -2.92 10.31
C LEU A 231 -5.11 -2.78 11.51
N ALA A 232 -4.25 -1.78 11.43
CA ALA A 232 -3.49 -1.26 12.56
C ALA A 232 -3.67 0.25 12.61
N SER A 233 -3.79 0.81 13.82
CA SER A 233 -3.92 2.24 14.04
C SER A 233 -2.83 2.72 15.00
N PHE A 234 -2.22 3.84 14.65
CA PHE A 234 -1.10 4.46 15.38
C PHE A 234 -1.47 5.89 15.72
N VAL A 235 -1.22 6.33 16.95
CA VAL A 235 -1.51 7.71 17.36
C VAL A 235 -0.50 8.17 18.38
N ARG A 236 -0.27 9.48 18.45
CA ARG A 236 0.54 10.07 19.51
C ARG A 236 -0.32 10.26 20.77
N GLY A 237 0.24 9.96 21.94
CA GLY A 237 -0.36 10.29 23.24
C GLY A 237 0.01 11.69 23.72
N ASN A 238 -0.72 12.25 24.69
CA ASN A 238 -0.36 13.53 25.33
C ASN A 238 0.99 13.49 26.06
N ASP A 239 1.50 12.28 26.37
CA ASP A 239 2.84 12.03 26.90
C ASP A 239 3.95 12.14 25.85
N GLY A 240 3.59 12.34 24.59
CA GLY A 240 4.52 12.34 23.46
C GLY A 240 4.95 10.95 23.02
N ALA A 241 4.43 9.86 23.59
CA ALA A 241 4.74 8.52 23.10
C ALA A 241 3.89 8.16 21.88
N LEU A 242 4.38 7.22 21.06
CA LEU A 242 3.58 6.54 20.07
C LEU A 242 2.77 5.43 20.75
N TRP A 243 1.48 5.36 20.45
CA TRP A 243 0.57 4.31 20.89
C TRP A 243 -0.01 3.62 19.67
N HIS A 244 -0.25 2.31 19.75
CA HIS A 244 -0.89 1.57 18.68
C HIS A 244 -1.90 0.53 19.17
N THR A 245 -2.85 0.21 18.29
CA THR A 245 -3.78 -0.93 18.41
C THR A 245 -3.91 -1.61 17.05
N TRP A 246 -4.40 -2.84 17.02
CA TRP A 246 -4.48 -3.64 15.79
C TRP A 246 -5.65 -4.62 15.85
N GLN A 247 -6.04 -5.13 14.70
CA GLN A 247 -7.00 -6.21 14.57
C GLN A 247 -6.32 -7.58 14.67
N SER A 248 -6.76 -8.43 15.60
CA SER A 248 -6.39 -9.85 15.63
C SER A 248 -7.20 -10.64 14.59
N GLN A 249 -8.47 -10.30 14.45
CA GLN A 249 -9.38 -10.76 13.40
C GLN A 249 -10.15 -9.56 12.83
N THR A 250 -10.79 -9.75 11.68
CA THR A 250 -11.59 -8.68 11.07
C THR A 250 -12.68 -8.21 12.04
N GLY A 251 -12.64 -6.94 12.43
CA GLY A 251 -13.57 -6.35 13.40
C GLY A 251 -13.17 -6.52 14.87
N GLU A 252 -12.23 -7.41 15.19
CA GLU A 252 -11.77 -7.66 16.56
C GLU A 252 -10.45 -6.93 16.84
N TRP A 253 -10.55 -5.81 17.56
CA TRP A 253 -9.39 -5.00 17.96
C TRP A 253 -8.76 -5.52 19.25
N ALA A 254 -7.45 -5.29 19.39
CA ALA A 254 -6.76 -5.48 20.65
C ALA A 254 -7.47 -4.67 21.76
N PRO A 255 -7.64 -5.26 22.96
CA PRO A 255 -8.45 -4.65 24.02
C PRO A 255 -7.84 -3.37 24.57
N ASP A 256 -6.51 -3.26 24.52
CA ASP A 256 -5.76 -2.14 25.07
C ASP A 256 -4.84 -1.52 24.00
N TRP A 257 -4.66 -0.20 24.11
CA TRP A 257 -3.62 0.49 23.37
C TRP A 257 -2.25 0.20 23.98
N VAL A 258 -1.29 -0.16 23.14
CA VAL A 258 0.08 -0.49 23.55
C VAL A 258 0.99 0.69 23.23
N SER A 259 1.78 1.12 24.20
CA SER A 259 2.80 2.15 23.98
C SER A 259 4.03 1.54 23.29
N LEU A 260 4.52 2.23 22.27
CA LEU A 260 5.80 1.96 21.61
C LEU A 260 6.88 2.97 22.05
N GLY A 261 6.60 3.76 23.10
CA GLY A 261 7.51 4.78 23.61
C GLY A 261 7.80 5.89 22.60
N GLY A 262 9.01 6.45 22.67
CA GLY A 262 9.42 7.57 21.81
C GLY A 262 9.07 8.94 22.41
N ARG A 263 9.49 10.00 21.71
CA ARG A 263 9.24 11.41 22.08
C ARG A 263 8.80 12.16 20.83
N LEU A 264 7.53 12.02 20.46
CA LEU A 264 6.93 12.54 19.23
C LEU A 264 6.40 13.98 19.42
N ALA A 265 6.86 14.86 18.56
CA ALA A 265 6.38 16.21 18.33
C ALA A 265 5.67 16.37 16.97
N SER A 266 5.26 15.29 16.34
CA SER A 266 4.40 15.27 15.16
C SER A 266 3.44 14.08 15.19
N ASP A 267 2.47 14.07 14.30
CA ASP A 267 1.77 12.83 13.95
C ASP A 267 2.77 11.80 13.40
N PRO A 268 2.53 10.50 13.59
CA PRO A 268 3.35 9.45 13.01
C PRO A 268 3.09 9.31 11.49
N SER A 269 4.12 8.95 10.73
CA SER A 269 4.01 8.46 9.35
C SER A 269 4.39 6.99 9.31
N VAL A 270 3.47 6.13 8.88
CA VAL A 270 3.63 4.68 8.97
C VAL A 270 3.57 4.04 7.59
N VAL A 271 4.54 3.18 7.29
CA VAL A 271 4.63 2.45 6.02
C VAL A 271 4.71 0.95 6.26
N LEU A 272 4.04 0.18 5.41
CA LEU A 272 4.21 -1.27 5.32
C LEU A 272 5.28 -1.55 4.27
N SER A 273 6.44 -2.04 4.74
CA SER A 273 7.52 -2.45 3.85
C SER A 273 7.18 -3.77 3.13
N PRO A 274 7.79 -4.04 1.97
CA PRO A 274 7.54 -5.28 1.22
C PRO A 274 7.75 -6.55 2.07
N ASN A 275 8.75 -6.56 2.96
CA ASN A 275 9.00 -7.66 3.90
C ASN A 275 7.89 -7.87 4.97
N GLY A 276 6.80 -7.11 4.90
CA GLY A 276 5.65 -7.22 5.79
C GLY A 276 5.82 -6.50 7.14
N ALA A 277 6.94 -5.82 7.36
CA ALA A 277 7.19 -5.04 8.57
C ALA A 277 6.61 -3.63 8.46
N LEU A 278 5.95 -3.17 9.53
CA LEU A 278 5.59 -1.77 9.69
C LEU A 278 6.78 -0.94 10.15
N SER A 279 6.90 0.26 9.62
CA SER A 279 7.93 1.24 9.93
C SER A 279 7.29 2.58 10.21
N VAL A 280 7.66 3.21 11.32
CA VAL A 280 7.08 4.47 11.80
C VAL A 280 8.16 5.53 11.83
N PHE A 281 7.83 6.72 11.32
CA PHE A 281 8.67 7.91 11.35
C PHE A 281 7.92 9.04 12.03
N ALA A 282 8.61 9.82 12.86
CA ALA A 282 8.03 11.00 13.48
C ALA A 282 9.11 12.02 13.83
N ARG A 283 8.73 13.29 13.94
CA ARG A 283 9.60 14.37 14.41
C ARG A 283 9.64 14.37 15.94
N ASP A 284 10.79 14.59 16.56
CA ASP A 284 10.94 14.83 18.00
C ASP A 284 10.86 16.34 18.38
N PRO A 285 10.72 16.72 19.67
CA PRO A 285 10.66 18.12 20.09
C PRO A 285 11.87 18.95 19.64
N GLU A 286 13.03 18.32 19.50
CA GLU A 286 14.29 18.94 19.08
C GLU A 286 14.35 19.16 17.56
N GLY A 287 13.37 18.67 16.80
CA GLY A 287 13.27 18.83 15.34
C GLY A 287 14.09 17.82 14.54
N ARG A 288 14.36 16.64 15.10
CA ARG A 288 14.96 15.49 14.41
C ARG A 288 13.88 14.51 13.97
N ILE A 289 14.15 13.72 12.95
CA ILE A 289 13.32 12.56 12.62
C ILE A 289 13.80 11.37 13.45
N THR A 290 12.86 10.65 14.05
CA THR A 290 13.08 9.40 14.77
C THR A 290 12.30 8.27 14.13
N HIS A 291 12.80 7.05 14.25
CA HIS A 291 12.28 5.87 13.55
C HIS A 291 12.20 4.63 14.46
N THR A 292 11.12 3.86 14.35
CA THR A 292 10.99 2.51 14.91
C THR A 292 10.29 1.59 13.91
N TRP A 293 10.46 0.28 14.04
CA TRP A 293 9.89 -0.71 13.10
C TRP A 293 9.56 -2.03 13.80
N GLN A 294 8.68 -2.81 13.17
CA GLN A 294 8.45 -4.20 13.52
C GLN A 294 9.62 -5.06 13.04
N ARG A 295 10.15 -5.92 13.92
CA ARG A 295 11.16 -6.91 13.53
C ARG A 295 10.53 -8.06 12.74
N GLY A 296 11.36 -8.87 12.08
CA GLY A 296 10.89 -9.95 11.21
C GLY A 296 10.09 -11.03 11.93
N ALA A 297 9.55 -11.98 11.16
CA ALA A 297 8.71 -13.07 11.68
C ALA A 297 9.46 -13.95 12.69
N GLU A 298 10.78 -14.07 12.54
CA GLU A 298 11.69 -14.75 13.46
C GLU A 298 11.72 -14.11 14.86
N ASN A 299 11.29 -12.85 14.98
CA ASN A 299 11.17 -12.11 16.24
C ASN A 299 9.72 -11.96 16.70
N GLY A 300 8.79 -12.78 16.18
CA GLY A 300 7.36 -12.71 16.51
C GLY A 300 6.72 -11.36 16.17
N HIS A 301 7.31 -10.60 15.23
CA HIS A 301 6.91 -9.24 14.90
C HIS A 301 7.01 -8.23 16.05
N ALA A 302 7.85 -8.51 17.04
CA ALA A 302 8.14 -7.57 18.11
C ALA A 302 8.71 -6.27 17.56
N TRP A 303 8.30 -5.14 18.13
CA TRP A 303 8.88 -3.84 17.79
C TRP A 303 10.34 -3.74 18.19
N GLN A 304 11.06 -2.85 17.53
CA GLN A 304 12.40 -2.46 17.93
C GLN A 304 12.38 -1.88 19.34
N GLY A 305 13.34 -2.28 20.17
CA GLY A 305 13.35 -1.95 21.61
C GLY A 305 13.60 -0.47 21.93
N SER A 306 14.15 0.29 21.00
CA SER A 306 14.36 1.73 21.13
C SER A 306 14.18 2.44 19.78
N TRP A 307 13.79 3.72 19.85
CA TRP A 307 13.73 4.59 18.69
C TRP A 307 15.12 4.95 18.21
N VAL A 308 15.32 4.93 16.89
CA VAL A 308 16.55 5.34 16.23
C VAL A 308 16.46 6.82 15.85
N ASP A 309 17.48 7.59 16.20
CA ASP A 309 17.65 8.97 15.74
C ASP A 309 18.14 8.96 14.28
N MET A 310 17.34 9.55 13.39
CA MET A 310 17.65 9.69 11.96
C MET A 310 18.26 11.07 11.64
N GLY A 311 18.45 11.93 12.64
CA GLY A 311 18.98 13.30 12.52
C GLY A 311 18.00 14.28 11.87
N GLY A 312 18.56 15.33 11.27
CA GLY A 312 17.82 16.37 10.54
C GLY A 312 17.50 17.61 11.37
N ALA A 313 17.26 18.73 10.68
CA ALA A 313 16.83 20.00 11.26
C ALA A 313 15.47 20.42 10.65
N VAL A 314 14.41 19.76 11.10
CA VAL A 314 13.10 19.81 10.47
C VAL A 314 12.07 20.57 11.30
N GLN A 315 11.04 21.07 10.62
CA GLN A 315 9.88 21.72 11.25
C GLN A 315 8.54 21.09 10.83
N GLY A 316 8.50 20.33 9.74
CA GLY A 316 7.30 19.65 9.27
C GLY A 316 7.13 18.23 9.80
N ARG A 317 6.02 17.60 9.43
CA ARG A 317 5.75 16.17 9.65
C ARG A 317 6.39 15.36 8.52
N PRO A 318 7.01 14.20 8.79
CA PRO A 318 7.52 13.33 7.74
C PRO A 318 6.35 12.71 6.95
N THR A 319 6.53 12.55 5.64
CA THR A 319 5.67 11.73 4.79
C THR A 319 6.51 10.62 4.19
N ALA A 320 6.29 9.39 4.68
CA ALA A 320 7.01 8.21 4.25
C ALA A 320 6.16 7.34 3.31
N LEU A 321 6.82 6.68 2.36
CA LEU A 321 6.25 5.64 1.51
C LEU A 321 7.32 4.64 1.06
N VAL A 322 6.90 3.59 0.36
CA VAL A 322 7.81 2.63 -0.30
C VAL A 322 8.02 3.07 -1.75
N GLY A 323 9.27 3.23 -2.16
CA GLY A 323 9.65 3.55 -3.54
C GLY A 323 9.59 2.33 -4.47
N ARG A 324 9.83 2.55 -5.76
CA ARG A 324 9.77 1.50 -6.80
C ARG A 324 10.72 0.32 -6.57
N ASP A 325 11.80 0.51 -5.83
CA ASP A 325 12.83 -0.51 -5.55
C ASP A 325 12.55 -1.27 -4.24
N GLY A 326 11.38 -1.05 -3.62
CA GLY A 326 11.00 -1.67 -2.36
C GLY A 326 11.67 -1.05 -1.13
N GLY A 327 12.61 -0.12 -1.32
CA GLY A 327 13.19 0.69 -0.25
C GLY A 327 12.23 1.79 0.22
N MET A 328 12.29 2.14 1.51
CA MET A 328 11.52 3.24 2.06
C MET A 328 12.14 4.60 1.68
N VAL A 329 11.31 5.62 1.56
CA VAL A 329 11.73 7.02 1.42
C VAL A 329 10.81 7.88 2.27
N PHE A 330 11.37 8.89 2.93
CA PHE A 330 10.56 9.89 3.60
C PHE A 330 10.98 11.29 3.19
N PHE A 331 10.00 12.19 3.16
CA PHE A 331 10.15 13.60 2.83
C PHE A 331 9.65 14.46 3.97
N VAL A 332 10.31 15.58 4.21
CA VAL A 332 9.97 16.46 5.32
C VAL A 332 10.40 17.89 5.03
N ARG A 333 9.61 18.85 5.52
CA ARG A 333 9.96 20.27 5.46
C ARG A 333 11.03 20.62 6.50
N GLY A 334 12.16 21.16 6.04
CA GLY A 334 13.25 21.68 6.86
C GLY A 334 12.89 23.01 7.53
N ARG A 335 13.65 23.37 8.58
CA ARG A 335 13.55 24.71 9.23
C ARG A 335 13.90 25.86 8.28
N ASP A 336 14.67 25.56 7.25
CA ASP A 336 15.02 26.45 6.14
C ASP A 336 13.87 26.67 5.15
N GLY A 337 12.75 25.96 5.31
CA GLY A 337 11.62 25.99 4.39
C GLY A 337 11.82 25.14 3.13
N SER A 338 12.93 24.39 2.99
CA SER A 338 13.15 23.50 1.86
C SER A 338 12.55 22.11 2.12
N LEU A 339 12.38 21.33 1.06
CA LEU A 339 12.12 19.89 1.15
C LEU A 339 13.43 19.15 1.40
N HIS A 340 13.43 18.24 2.38
CA HIS A 340 14.54 17.34 2.67
C HIS A 340 14.05 15.89 2.62
N HIS A 341 14.93 14.95 2.29
CA HIS A 341 14.59 13.53 2.27
C HIS A 341 15.75 12.62 2.69
N ARG A 342 15.39 11.38 3.03
CA ARG A 342 16.29 10.22 3.07
C ARG A 342 15.60 9.02 2.47
N TRP A 343 16.37 8.09 1.90
CA TRP A 343 15.82 6.91 1.25
C TRP A 343 16.71 5.68 1.44
N GLN A 344 16.11 4.52 1.22
CA GLN A 344 16.77 3.25 0.99
C GLN A 344 16.61 2.87 -0.49
N THR A 345 17.57 2.14 -1.03
CA THR A 345 17.50 1.62 -2.42
C THR A 345 16.98 0.19 -2.50
N VAL A 346 16.85 -0.49 -1.37
CA VAL A 346 16.28 -1.84 -1.23
C VAL A 346 15.58 -1.97 0.12
N THR A 347 14.65 -2.90 0.25
CA THR A 347 13.96 -3.17 1.53
C THR A 347 14.97 -3.51 2.63
N GLY A 348 14.95 -2.74 3.73
CA GLY A 348 15.85 -2.97 4.87
C GLY A 348 17.32 -2.58 4.62
N GLY A 349 17.63 -1.93 3.50
CA GLY A 349 18.97 -1.44 3.19
C GLY A 349 19.40 -0.25 4.07
N PRO A 350 20.67 0.18 3.95
CA PRO A 350 21.13 1.39 4.63
C PRO A 350 20.38 2.62 4.13
N TRP A 351 20.21 3.59 5.02
CA TRP A 351 19.65 4.90 4.68
C TRP A 351 20.71 5.78 4.04
N SER A 352 20.31 6.55 3.03
CA SER A 352 21.11 7.62 2.45
C SER A 352 21.50 8.67 3.51
N GLU A 353 22.46 9.53 3.17
CA GLU A 353 22.62 10.82 3.86
C GLU A 353 21.37 11.71 3.64
N TRP A 354 21.24 12.76 4.45
CA TRP A 354 20.24 13.81 4.24
C TRP A 354 20.52 14.58 2.94
N GLY A 355 19.49 14.74 2.11
CA GLY A 355 19.58 15.51 0.86
C GLY A 355 18.51 16.60 0.79
N PRO A 356 18.86 17.87 0.49
CA PRO A 356 17.87 18.88 0.14
C PRO A 356 17.38 18.68 -1.29
N LEU A 357 16.08 18.86 -1.50
CA LEU A 357 15.44 18.95 -2.82
C LEU A 357 14.96 20.38 -3.14
N GLY A 358 15.40 21.35 -2.34
CA GLY A 358 15.07 22.77 -2.51
C GLY A 358 13.57 23.07 -2.30
N GLY A 359 13.08 24.08 -3.01
CA GLY A 359 11.70 24.56 -2.89
C GLY A 359 11.52 25.59 -1.76
N ARG A 360 10.35 26.23 -1.72
CA ARG A 360 9.94 27.16 -0.67
C ARG A 360 8.61 26.69 -0.08
N LEU A 361 8.67 25.85 0.94
CA LEU A 361 7.51 25.16 1.50
C LEU A 361 6.94 25.91 2.72
N ALA A 362 5.64 26.16 2.70
CA ALA A 362 4.82 26.65 3.81
C ALA A 362 3.79 25.60 4.29
N SER A 363 3.85 24.38 3.78
CA SER A 363 3.12 23.20 4.28
C SER A 363 4.03 21.98 4.33
N ASP A 364 3.59 20.95 5.04
CA ASP A 364 4.14 19.61 4.87
C ASP A 364 3.93 19.09 3.42
N PRO A 365 4.81 18.20 2.93
CA PRO A 365 4.71 17.66 1.58
C PRO A 365 3.60 16.60 1.46
N ALA A 366 2.99 16.51 0.28
CA ALA A 366 2.21 15.36 -0.17
C ALA A 366 3.00 14.60 -1.22
N VAL A 367 3.06 13.27 -1.11
CA VAL A 367 3.95 12.46 -1.93
C VAL A 367 3.21 11.25 -2.51
N VAL A 368 3.44 10.98 -3.79
CA VAL A 368 2.88 9.82 -4.49
C VAL A 368 3.95 9.11 -5.31
N LEU A 369 3.82 7.79 -5.41
CA LEU A 369 4.54 6.97 -6.40
C LEU A 369 3.62 6.75 -7.59
N SER A 370 4.01 7.26 -8.76
CA SER A 370 3.26 7.08 -10.01
C SER A 370 3.52 5.70 -10.63
N PRO A 371 2.63 5.19 -11.52
CA PRO A 371 2.79 3.87 -12.13
C PRO A 371 4.08 3.70 -12.95
N ASN A 372 4.67 4.80 -13.43
CA ASN A 372 5.97 4.82 -14.10
C ASN A 372 7.17 4.69 -13.12
N GLY A 373 6.92 4.46 -11.82
CA GLY A 373 7.96 4.32 -10.81
C GLY A 373 8.63 5.63 -10.40
N ALA A 374 8.08 6.79 -10.77
CA ALA A 374 8.57 8.09 -10.34
C ALA A 374 7.82 8.62 -9.12
N LEU A 375 8.57 9.11 -8.14
CA LEU A 375 8.00 9.88 -7.03
C LEU A 375 7.66 11.30 -7.48
N SER A 376 6.55 11.82 -6.96
CA SER A 376 6.12 13.21 -7.12
C SER A 376 5.80 13.81 -5.77
N VAL A 377 6.30 15.02 -5.51
CA VAL A 377 6.14 15.74 -4.24
C VAL A 377 5.47 17.08 -4.50
N PHE A 378 4.37 17.34 -3.80
CA PHE A 378 3.60 18.58 -3.86
C PHE A 378 3.63 19.28 -2.52
N ALA A 379 3.72 20.60 -2.52
CA ALA A 379 3.63 21.38 -1.29
C ALA A 379 3.12 22.79 -1.57
N ARG A 380 2.51 23.41 -0.57
CA ARG A 380 2.12 24.81 -0.63
C ARG A 380 3.32 25.71 -0.37
N ASP A 381 3.46 26.80 -1.11
CA ASP A 381 4.44 27.85 -0.88
C ASP A 381 3.93 28.99 0.03
N PRO A 382 4.78 29.92 0.51
CA PRO A 382 4.36 31.02 1.39
C PRO A 382 3.31 31.95 0.78
N GLU A 383 3.20 31.98 -0.55
CA GLU A 383 2.21 32.80 -1.27
C GLU A 383 0.87 32.06 -1.47
N GLY A 384 0.76 30.81 -1.01
CA GLY A 384 -0.46 30.03 -1.07
C GLY A 384 -0.67 29.27 -2.37
N ARG A 385 0.34 29.16 -3.24
CA ARG A 385 0.28 28.31 -4.45
C ARG A 385 0.73 26.90 -4.12
N ILE A 386 0.27 25.92 -4.89
CA ILE A 386 0.89 24.60 -4.88
C ILE A 386 2.10 24.60 -5.83
N THR A 387 3.20 24.03 -5.37
CA THR A 387 4.40 23.77 -6.18
C THR A 387 4.72 22.28 -6.16
N HIS A 388 5.41 21.79 -7.20
CA HIS A 388 5.67 20.37 -7.41
C HIS A 388 7.10 20.10 -7.91
N THR A 389 7.69 18.99 -7.47
CA THR A 389 8.91 18.39 -8.05
C THR A 389 8.74 16.87 -8.17
N TRP A 390 9.48 16.23 -9.07
CA TRP A 390 9.35 14.81 -9.34
C TRP A 390 10.69 14.15 -9.69
N GLN A 391 10.75 12.83 -9.56
CA GLN A 391 11.85 12.03 -10.10
C GLN A 391 11.74 11.93 -11.62
N ARG A 392 12.87 12.02 -12.32
CA ARG A 392 12.95 12.03 -13.79
C ARG A 392 12.74 10.66 -14.45
N GLY A 393 12.10 9.71 -13.76
CA GLY A 393 11.85 8.36 -14.26
C GLY A 393 12.95 7.33 -13.92
N PRO A 394 12.68 6.02 -14.09
CA PRO A 394 13.61 4.94 -13.77
C PRO A 394 14.91 4.96 -14.55
N GLU A 395 14.88 5.40 -15.80
CA GLU A 395 16.04 5.54 -16.69
C GLU A 395 17.05 6.57 -16.20
N ASN A 396 16.62 7.49 -15.34
CA ASN A 396 17.47 8.51 -14.70
C ASN A 396 17.85 8.14 -13.26
N GLY A 397 17.69 6.87 -12.86
CA GLY A 397 17.89 6.43 -11.49
C GLY A 397 17.02 7.25 -10.52
N HIS A 398 17.58 7.66 -9.38
CA HIS A 398 16.85 8.43 -8.37
C HIS A 398 16.93 9.96 -8.58
N ALA A 399 17.33 10.42 -9.76
CA ALA A 399 17.52 11.84 -9.99
C ALA A 399 16.19 12.61 -10.04
N TRP A 400 16.18 13.78 -9.40
CA TRP A 400 15.04 14.69 -9.32
C TRP A 400 15.08 15.74 -10.41
N HIS A 401 13.92 16.32 -10.70
CA HIS A 401 13.82 17.52 -11.50
C HIS A 401 14.59 18.67 -10.82
N GLY A 402 15.31 19.46 -11.61
CA GLY A 402 16.25 20.48 -11.09
C GLY A 402 15.59 21.73 -10.53
N SER A 403 14.29 21.91 -10.72
CA SER A 403 13.50 23.04 -10.23
C SER A 403 12.10 22.60 -9.83
N TRP A 404 11.43 23.44 -9.03
CA TRP A 404 10.02 23.27 -8.68
C TRP A 404 9.13 23.91 -9.73
N ALA A 405 8.09 23.20 -10.15
CA ALA A 405 7.05 23.72 -11.03
C ALA A 405 5.95 24.41 -10.21
N ASP A 406 5.49 25.57 -10.69
CA ASP A 406 4.31 26.25 -10.14
C ASP A 406 3.04 25.61 -10.69
N MET A 407 2.17 25.15 -9.79
CA MET A 407 0.88 24.54 -10.10
C MET A 407 -0.29 25.50 -9.86
N GLY A 408 -0.02 26.75 -9.49
CA GLY A 408 -1.01 27.78 -9.15
C GLY A 408 -1.85 27.44 -7.93
N GLY A 409 -3.05 28.03 -7.88
CA GLY A 409 -4.01 27.87 -6.79
C GLY A 409 -3.87 28.93 -5.68
N ALA A 410 -4.90 29.03 -4.84
CA ALA A 410 -4.94 29.88 -3.65
C ALA A 410 -5.39 29.04 -2.46
N VAL A 411 -4.45 28.40 -1.77
CA VAL A 411 -4.70 27.36 -0.77
C VAL A 411 -4.24 27.76 0.63
N GLN A 412 -4.98 27.35 1.66
CA GLN A 412 -4.64 27.62 3.07
C GLN A 412 -3.97 26.44 3.78
N GLY A 413 -4.17 25.23 3.26
CA GLY A 413 -3.79 23.98 3.90
C GLY A 413 -2.65 23.23 3.21
N ARG A 414 -2.34 22.04 3.72
CA ARG A 414 -1.51 21.07 3.00
C ARG A 414 -2.34 20.48 1.84
N PRO A 415 -1.76 20.27 0.64
CA PRO A 415 -2.40 19.47 -0.39
C PRO A 415 -2.49 17.98 -0.02
N THR A 416 -3.50 17.28 -0.52
CA THR A 416 -3.56 15.81 -0.53
C THR A 416 -3.41 15.33 -1.98
N ALA A 417 -2.52 14.37 -2.22
CA ALA A 417 -2.27 13.81 -3.54
C ALA A 417 -2.39 12.28 -3.54
N LEU A 418 -2.90 11.73 -4.63
CA LEU A 418 -3.00 10.29 -4.88
C LEU A 418 -3.04 10.02 -6.40
N VAL A 419 -2.88 8.77 -6.82
CA VAL A 419 -2.91 8.37 -8.24
C VAL A 419 -4.29 7.82 -8.63
N GLY A 420 -5.09 8.55 -9.41
CA GLY A 420 -6.38 8.10 -9.91
C GLY A 420 -6.32 6.76 -10.66
N ARG A 421 -7.50 6.19 -10.94
CA ARG A 421 -7.63 4.88 -11.63
C ARG A 421 -6.99 4.83 -13.02
N ASP A 422 -6.84 5.97 -13.67
CA ASP A 422 -6.24 6.13 -14.99
C ASP A 422 -4.70 6.24 -14.93
N GLY A 423 -4.12 6.18 -13.73
CA GLY A 423 -2.70 6.38 -13.50
C GLY A 423 -2.28 7.85 -13.43
N GLY A 424 -3.20 8.79 -13.63
CA GLY A 424 -2.96 10.21 -13.47
C GLY A 424 -3.00 10.63 -12.00
N MET A 425 -2.21 11.62 -11.60
CA MET A 425 -2.28 12.16 -10.24
C MET A 425 -3.51 13.04 -10.07
N VAL A 426 -4.13 12.99 -8.90
CA VAL A 426 -5.21 13.90 -8.48
C VAL A 426 -4.78 14.60 -7.20
N LEU A 427 -4.88 15.92 -7.21
CA LEU A 427 -4.49 16.83 -6.14
C LEU A 427 -5.74 17.49 -5.57
N PHE A 428 -5.82 17.55 -4.25
CA PHE A 428 -6.88 18.21 -3.50
C PHE A 428 -6.26 19.20 -2.52
N ALA A 429 -6.89 20.35 -2.35
CA ALA A 429 -6.46 21.32 -1.34
C ALA A 429 -7.64 22.16 -0.87
N ARG A 430 -7.57 22.62 0.38
CA ARG A 430 -8.51 23.61 0.89
C ARG A 430 -8.11 25.00 0.39
N GLY A 431 -9.03 25.66 -0.31
CA GLY A 431 -8.88 27.01 -0.83
C GLY A 431 -8.96 28.10 0.25
N THR A 432 -8.62 29.34 -0.11
CA THR A 432 -8.79 30.51 0.76
C THR A 432 -10.24 30.86 1.05
N ASP A 433 -11.16 30.36 0.22
CA ASP A 433 -12.60 30.39 0.40
C ASP A 433 -13.12 29.29 1.35
N SER A 434 -12.23 28.50 1.95
CA SER A 434 -12.52 27.29 2.74
C SER A 434 -13.19 26.15 1.94
N ALA A 435 -13.39 26.28 0.64
CA ALA A 435 -13.92 25.19 -0.18
C ALA A 435 -12.82 24.16 -0.48
N LEU A 436 -13.24 22.94 -0.83
CA LEU A 436 -12.33 21.97 -1.42
C LEU A 436 -12.11 22.33 -2.89
N HIS A 437 -10.85 22.36 -3.32
CA HIS A 437 -10.47 22.48 -4.73
C HIS A 437 -9.69 21.25 -5.14
N HIS A 438 -9.81 20.87 -6.41
CA HIS A 438 -9.03 19.77 -6.97
C HIS A 438 -8.47 20.08 -8.35
N ARG A 439 -7.44 19.33 -8.75
CA ARG A 439 -6.81 19.36 -10.07
C ARG A 439 -6.31 17.96 -10.39
N TRP A 440 -6.29 17.54 -11.65
CA TRP A 440 -5.88 16.18 -12.03
C TRP A 440 -5.04 16.15 -13.30
N GLN A 441 -4.23 15.09 -13.45
CA GLN A 441 -3.62 14.74 -14.72
C GLN A 441 -4.53 13.83 -15.54
N THR A 442 -4.45 13.91 -16.86
CA THR A 442 -5.04 12.91 -17.76
C THR A 442 -4.04 11.76 -17.98
N GLY A 443 -4.13 10.71 -17.16
CA GLY A 443 -3.19 9.59 -17.19
C GLY A 443 -1.77 9.92 -16.72
N THR A 444 -0.90 8.90 -16.66
CA THR A 444 0.47 9.06 -16.14
C THR A 444 1.32 9.99 -17.03
N GLY A 445 1.77 11.10 -16.47
CA GLY A 445 2.60 12.08 -17.19
C GLY A 445 1.84 12.98 -18.17
N GLY A 446 0.51 12.90 -18.19
CA GLY A 446 -0.33 13.77 -19.02
C GLY A 446 -0.45 15.20 -18.50
N PRO A 447 -1.08 16.09 -19.29
CA PRO A 447 -1.35 17.46 -18.88
C PRO A 447 -2.24 17.53 -17.64
N TRP A 448 -2.09 18.62 -16.88
CA TRP A 448 -2.95 18.92 -15.75
C TRP A 448 -4.17 19.74 -16.19
N SER A 449 -5.35 19.43 -15.63
CA SER A 449 -6.59 20.24 -15.74
C SER A 449 -6.41 21.63 -15.15
N ASP A 450 -7.38 22.54 -15.16
CA ASP A 450 -7.35 23.69 -14.23
C ASP A 450 -7.78 23.29 -12.80
N TRP A 451 -7.59 24.20 -11.84
CA TRP A 451 -8.17 24.06 -10.50
C TRP A 451 -9.69 24.23 -10.58
N THR A 452 -10.42 23.24 -10.05
CA THR A 452 -11.89 23.25 -10.05
C THR A 452 -12.41 23.17 -8.60
N PRO A 453 -13.39 23.99 -8.22
CA PRO A 453 -14.01 23.90 -6.90
C PRO A 453 -14.92 22.66 -6.79
N LEU A 454 -14.91 22.02 -5.62
CA LEU A 454 -15.83 20.95 -5.20
C LEU A 454 -16.75 21.42 -4.05
N HIS A 455 -16.86 22.74 -3.87
CA HIS A 455 -17.64 23.39 -2.83
C HIS A 455 -17.31 22.84 -1.42
N GLY A 456 -18.29 22.87 -0.51
CA GLY A 456 -18.08 22.56 0.90
C GLY A 456 -17.45 23.72 1.68
N ALA A 457 -17.35 23.54 3.00
CA ALA A 457 -16.67 24.48 3.88
C ALA A 457 -15.83 23.66 4.86
N LEU A 458 -14.52 23.58 4.61
CA LEU A 458 -13.59 22.75 5.37
C LEU A 458 -12.80 23.59 6.38
N THR A 459 -12.69 23.09 7.61
CA THR A 459 -11.86 23.72 8.65
C THR A 459 -10.47 23.11 8.80
N ASP A 460 -10.21 21.99 8.12
CA ASP A 460 -8.89 21.33 8.07
C ASP A 460 -8.58 20.81 6.66
N ASP A 461 -7.38 20.24 6.49
CA ASP A 461 -6.97 19.57 5.24
C ASP A 461 -7.83 18.31 4.98
N PRO A 462 -8.20 18.04 3.71
CA PRO A 462 -9.07 16.93 3.35
C PRO A 462 -8.37 15.57 3.47
N ALA A 463 -9.15 14.55 3.82
CA ALA A 463 -8.77 13.16 3.73
C ALA A 463 -9.36 12.51 2.47
N VAL A 464 -8.54 11.90 1.63
CA VAL A 464 -8.97 11.35 0.34
C VAL A 464 -8.56 9.89 0.18
N VAL A 465 -9.46 9.06 -0.32
CA VAL A 465 -9.17 7.64 -0.62
C VAL A 465 -9.65 7.30 -2.01
N LEU A 466 -8.91 6.43 -2.69
CA LEU A 466 -9.40 5.73 -3.87
C LEU A 466 -10.14 4.50 -3.39
N GLY A 467 -11.46 4.49 -3.57
CA GLY A 467 -12.30 3.36 -3.22
C GLY A 467 -12.12 2.19 -4.20
N PRO A 468 -12.58 0.99 -3.82
CA PRO A 468 -12.37 -0.24 -4.59
C PRO A 468 -13.13 -0.27 -5.93
N SER A 469 -14.10 0.62 -6.15
CA SER A 469 -14.75 0.83 -7.46
C SER A 469 -13.94 1.72 -8.41
N GLY A 470 -12.79 2.26 -7.98
CA GLY A 470 -11.98 3.19 -8.76
C GLY A 470 -12.46 4.65 -8.68
N ASP A 471 -13.31 4.96 -7.70
CA ASP A 471 -13.84 6.29 -7.42
C ASP A 471 -13.16 6.93 -6.22
N LEU A 472 -12.95 8.24 -6.28
CA LEU A 472 -12.40 8.99 -5.15
C LEU A 472 -13.49 9.39 -4.16
N SER A 473 -13.21 9.22 -2.87
CA SER A 473 -14.00 9.74 -1.77
C SER A 473 -13.17 10.74 -0.97
N VAL A 474 -13.75 11.89 -0.67
CA VAL A 474 -13.13 12.97 0.11
C VAL A 474 -13.92 13.24 1.36
N PHE A 475 -13.22 13.32 2.48
CA PHE A 475 -13.73 13.62 3.81
C PHE A 475 -13.10 14.89 4.33
N GLY A 476 -13.84 15.65 5.12
CA GLY A 476 -13.32 16.83 5.79
C GLY A 476 -14.24 17.30 6.91
N ARG A 477 -13.73 18.20 7.76
CA ARG A 477 -14.49 18.72 8.91
C ARG A 477 -15.13 20.06 8.58
N ASP A 478 -16.42 20.21 8.85
CA ASP A 478 -17.15 21.47 8.67
C ASP A 478 -16.85 22.48 9.81
N PRO A 479 -17.30 23.75 9.71
CA PRO A 479 -17.11 24.76 10.77
C PRO A 479 -17.76 24.39 12.11
N GLN A 480 -18.77 23.53 12.08
CA GLN A 480 -19.48 23.01 13.26
C GLN A 480 -18.75 21.84 13.92
N GLY A 481 -17.67 21.35 13.32
CA GLY A 481 -16.86 20.25 13.85
C GLY A 481 -17.31 18.86 13.39
N ARG A 482 -18.31 18.77 12.52
CA ARG A 482 -18.82 17.50 11.99
C ARG A 482 -17.95 17.01 10.85
N VAL A 483 -17.86 15.69 10.71
CA VAL A 483 -17.26 15.08 9.54
C VAL A 483 -18.26 15.16 8.40
N THR A 484 -17.78 15.50 7.20
CA THR A 484 -18.56 15.56 5.97
C THR A 484 -17.86 14.78 4.86
N HIS A 485 -18.62 14.26 3.91
CA HIS A 485 -18.12 13.40 2.83
C HIS A 485 -18.72 13.78 1.46
N THR A 486 -17.91 13.71 0.40
CA THR A 486 -18.37 13.68 -0.99
C THR A 486 -17.55 12.67 -1.79
N TRP A 487 -18.05 12.21 -2.94
CA TRP A 487 -17.39 11.20 -3.76
C TRP A 487 -17.62 11.43 -5.26
N GLN A 488 -16.79 10.81 -6.09
CA GLN A 488 -16.94 10.81 -7.54
C GLN A 488 -18.18 10.03 -7.99
N ARG A 489 -18.83 10.47 -9.07
CA ARG A 489 -20.08 9.86 -9.60
C ARG A 489 -19.88 8.51 -10.30
N GLY A 490 -18.75 7.85 -10.14
CA GLY A 490 -18.45 6.59 -10.83
C GLY A 490 -17.47 6.76 -12.01
N PRO A 491 -16.86 5.65 -12.48
CA PRO A 491 -15.83 5.74 -13.50
C PRO A 491 -16.24 6.24 -14.88
N GLN A 492 -17.49 5.99 -15.23
CA GLN A 492 -18.11 6.43 -16.47
C GLN A 492 -18.27 7.96 -16.56
N HIS A 493 -18.15 8.68 -15.45
CA HIS A 493 -18.33 10.14 -15.38
C HIS A 493 -17.00 10.91 -15.22
N GLY A 494 -15.86 10.25 -15.52
CA GLY A 494 -14.54 10.89 -15.46
C GLY A 494 -14.22 11.40 -14.05
N HIS A 495 -13.99 12.72 -13.93
CA HIS A 495 -13.69 13.42 -12.68
C HIS A 495 -14.90 14.16 -12.08
N ALA A 496 -16.14 13.83 -12.47
CA ALA A 496 -17.35 14.46 -11.92
C ALA A 496 -17.66 13.99 -10.49
N TRP A 497 -18.18 14.89 -9.66
CA TRP A 497 -18.45 14.68 -8.23
C TRP A 497 -19.91 14.85 -7.88
N HIS A 498 -20.34 14.20 -6.80
CA HIS A 498 -21.57 14.59 -6.12
C HIS A 498 -21.40 16.02 -5.58
N GLU A 499 -22.34 16.89 -5.94
CA GLU A 499 -22.26 18.34 -5.63
C GLU A 499 -22.54 18.65 -4.16
N THR A 500 -23.18 17.72 -3.46
CA THR A 500 -23.54 17.84 -2.05
C THR A 500 -22.58 17.09 -1.16
N TRP A 501 -22.17 17.72 -0.07
CA TRP A 501 -21.48 17.06 1.03
C TRP A 501 -22.51 16.44 1.97
N VAL A 502 -22.35 15.16 2.28
CA VAL A 502 -23.20 14.46 3.26
C VAL A 502 -22.62 14.63 4.66
N ASP A 503 -23.50 14.83 5.64
CA ASP A 503 -23.13 14.83 7.05
C ASP A 503 -22.81 13.41 7.50
N MET A 504 -21.61 13.23 8.03
CA MET A 504 -21.11 11.97 8.56
C MET A 504 -21.13 11.97 10.08
N GLU A 505 -21.79 12.96 10.71
CA GLU A 505 -21.84 13.16 12.15
C GLU A 505 -20.42 13.20 12.76
N GLY A 506 -20.30 12.84 14.04
CA GLY A 506 -19.03 12.78 14.74
C GLY A 506 -18.51 14.16 15.15
N ASN A 507 -17.91 14.22 16.33
CA ASN A 507 -17.29 15.45 16.85
C ASN A 507 -15.82 15.16 17.11
N LEU A 508 -15.02 15.25 16.04
CA LEU A 508 -13.59 15.00 16.10
C LEU A 508 -12.86 16.26 16.59
N ALA A 509 -11.82 16.05 17.39
CA ALA A 509 -10.95 17.12 17.84
C ALA A 509 -10.21 17.75 16.65
N ARG A 510 -9.87 19.03 16.79
CA ARG A 510 -8.98 19.71 15.85
C ARG A 510 -7.56 19.21 16.03
N ASP A 511 -6.78 19.28 14.97
CA ASP A 511 -5.35 19.08 15.12
C ASP A 511 -4.76 20.19 15.99
N PRO A 512 -3.82 19.85 16.90
CA PRO A 512 -3.04 20.87 17.57
C PRO A 512 -2.22 21.66 16.54
N GLU A 513 -2.15 22.98 16.73
CA GLU A 513 -1.23 23.83 15.97
C GLU A 513 0.21 23.33 16.17
N ASP A 514 1.00 23.24 15.09
CA ASP A 514 2.39 22.76 15.13
C ASP A 514 3.28 23.51 16.15
N SER A 515 2.90 24.74 16.53
CA SER A 515 3.59 25.60 17.51
C SER A 515 3.39 25.21 18.98
N ARG A 516 2.27 24.55 19.33
CA ARG A 516 1.97 24.17 20.72
C ARG A 516 2.63 22.86 21.16
N VAL A 517 3.25 22.17 20.22
CA VAL A 517 3.76 20.82 20.39
C VAL A 517 5.11 20.76 21.13
N GLY A 518 5.82 21.88 21.26
CA GLY A 518 7.09 21.97 21.99
C GLY A 518 6.98 22.41 23.46
N ALA A 519 5.82 22.88 23.92
CA ALA A 519 5.73 23.63 25.18
C ALA A 519 5.40 22.78 26.43
N VAL A 520 5.00 21.51 26.29
CA VAL A 520 4.47 20.72 27.42
C VAL A 520 5.56 19.99 28.22
N VAL A 521 6.79 19.90 27.70
CA VAL A 521 7.91 19.26 28.42
C VAL A 521 8.70 20.32 29.19
N GLY A 522 8.06 20.94 30.20
CA GLY A 522 8.66 22.08 30.88
C GLY A 522 8.00 22.50 32.19
N SER A 523 7.47 21.57 32.98
CA SER A 523 7.30 21.77 34.44
C SER A 523 6.76 20.50 35.10
N ARG A 524 7.64 19.70 35.71
CA ARG A 524 7.46 19.06 37.02
C ARG A 524 8.77 18.44 37.45
#